data_AF-A0A962PUN2-F1
#
_entry.id   AF-A0A962PUN2-F1
#
_cell.length_a   1.000
_cell.length_b   1.000
_cell.length_c   1.000
_cell.angle_alpha   90.00
_cell.angle_beta   90.00
_cell.angle_gamma   90.00
#
_symmetry.space_group_name_H-M   'P 1'
#
loop_
_entity.id
_entity.type
_entity.pdbx_description
1 polymer ?
#
loop_
_entity_poly.entity_id
_entity_poly.type
_entity_poly.pdbx_seq_one_letter_code
_entity_poly.pdbx_strand_id
1 'polypeptide(L)'
;MDVEQRRQWERELLREYNNHLSSLGVELGFDACWAQYREQSMHGLLLTILGASFTSPGERSDQMFRTVIQRQLQHCLDLDAGEFLP
;
A
#
# COMPACT_ATOMS: atom_id res chain seq x y z
N MET A 1 -8.36 -8.62 -7.03
CA MET A 1 -7.58 -7.74 -7.92
C MET A 1 -6.26 -8.42 -8.17
N ASP A 2 -5.92 -8.64 -9.44
CA ASP A 2 -4.61 -9.19 -9.84
C ASP A 2 -3.49 -8.16 -9.61
N VAL A 3 -2.26 -8.63 -9.38
CA VAL A 3 -1.09 -7.75 -9.14
C VAL A 3 -0.84 -6.87 -10.37
N GLU A 4 -0.97 -7.43 -11.57
CA GLU A 4 -0.75 -6.69 -12.81
C GLU A 4 -1.82 -5.62 -13.02
N GLN A 5 -3.07 -5.94 -12.67
CA GLN A 5 -4.15 -4.96 -12.64
C GLN A 5 -3.86 -3.82 -11.65
N ARG A 6 -3.30 -4.09 -10.46
CA ARG A 6 -2.94 -3.00 -9.53
C ARG A 6 -1.89 -2.08 -10.16
N ARG A 7 -0.81 -2.66 -10.71
CA ARG A 7 0.31 -1.91 -11.33
C ARG A 7 -0.14 -1.02 -12.48
N GLN A 8 -1.07 -1.52 -13.29
CA GLN A 8 -1.60 -0.76 -14.42
C GLN A 8 -2.43 0.47 -13.96
N TRP A 9 -3.20 0.34 -12.88
CA TRP A 9 -4.24 1.31 -12.54
C TRP A 9 -3.88 2.28 -11.41
N GLU A 10 -2.96 1.92 -10.51
CA GLU A 10 -2.72 2.71 -9.28
C GLU A 10 -2.30 4.15 -9.54
N ARG A 11 -1.47 4.38 -10.57
CA ARG A 11 -0.99 5.71 -10.91
C ARG A 11 -2.11 6.58 -11.48
N GLU A 12 -3.01 5.99 -12.26
CA GLU A 12 -4.18 6.69 -12.82
C GLU A 12 -5.20 6.99 -11.72
N LEU A 13 -5.49 6.01 -10.85
CA LEU A 13 -6.37 6.19 -9.71
C LEU A 13 -5.88 7.32 -8.78
N LEU A 14 -4.57 7.42 -8.54
CA LEU A 14 -4.02 8.51 -7.73
C LEU A 14 -4.06 9.85 -8.43
N ARG A 15 -4.00 9.90 -9.76
CA ARG A 15 -4.23 11.16 -10.51
C ARG A 15 -5.66 11.62 -10.33
N GLU A 16 -6.64 10.73 -10.43
CA GLU A 16 -8.04 11.05 -10.18
C GLU A 16 -8.26 11.54 -8.75
N TYR A 17 -7.68 10.85 -7.77
CA TYR A 17 -7.70 11.25 -6.37
C TYR A 17 -7.07 12.64 -6.16
N ASN A 18 -5.88 12.89 -6.72
CA ASN A 18 -5.19 14.17 -6.62
C ASN A 18 -5.99 15.31 -7.27
N ASN A 19 -6.61 15.07 -8.42
CA ASN A 19 -7.50 16.01 -9.08
C ASN A 19 -8.73 16.32 -8.22
N HIS A 20 -9.30 15.32 -7.55
CA HIS A 20 -10.41 15.52 -6.64
C HIS A 20 -10.01 16.36 -5.42
N LEU A 21 -8.87 16.06 -4.79
CA LEU A 21 -8.31 16.88 -3.71
C LEU A 21 -8.11 18.33 -4.14
N SER A 22 -7.56 18.54 -5.33
CA SER A 22 -7.34 19.88 -5.91
C SER A 22 -8.66 20.62 -6.09
N SER A 23 -9.72 19.93 -6.53
CA SER A 23 -11.07 20.52 -6.65
C SER A 23 -11.69 20.96 -5.32
N LEU A 24 -11.20 20.42 -4.20
CA LEU A 24 -11.59 20.79 -2.84
C LEU A 24 -10.67 21.86 -2.22
N GLY A 25 -9.73 22.40 -3.00
CA GLY A 25 -8.78 23.44 -2.54
C GLY A 25 -7.57 22.90 -1.78
N VAL A 26 -7.30 21.58 -1.84
CA VAL A 26 -6.11 20.99 -1.22
C VAL A 26 -4.90 21.22 -2.13
N GLU A 27 -3.90 21.94 -1.62
CA GLU A 27 -2.64 22.19 -2.32
C GLU A 27 -1.66 21.03 -2.13
N LEU A 28 -1.84 19.97 -2.91
CA LEU A 28 -0.95 18.81 -2.94
C LEU A 28 -0.62 18.46 -4.39
N GLY A 29 0.63 18.68 -4.82
CA GLY A 29 1.07 18.28 -6.17
C GLY A 29 1.08 16.76 -6.34
N PHE A 30 0.88 16.28 -7.56
CA PHE A 30 0.81 14.83 -7.84
C PHE A 30 2.07 14.08 -7.39
N ASP A 31 3.27 14.63 -7.58
CA ASP A 31 4.51 13.97 -7.16
C ASP A 31 4.59 13.78 -5.65
N ALA A 32 4.14 14.78 -4.87
CA ALA A 32 4.04 14.67 -3.41
C ALA A 32 2.95 13.66 -2.99
N CYS A 33 1.81 13.66 -3.68
CA CYS A 33 0.75 12.67 -3.47
C CYS A 33 1.23 11.24 -3.76
N TRP A 34 1.98 11.05 -4.84
CA TRP A 34 2.59 9.79 -5.22
C TRP A 34 3.63 9.33 -4.21
N ALA A 35 4.51 10.23 -3.75
CA ALA A 35 5.48 9.91 -2.71
C ALA A 35 4.81 9.47 -1.39
N GLN A 36 3.77 10.19 -0.94
CA GLN A 36 3.01 9.80 0.25
C GLN A 36 2.35 8.43 0.07
N TYR A 37 1.78 8.12 -1.11
CA TYR A 37 1.21 6.81 -1.36
C TYR A 37 2.24 5.68 -1.27
N ARG A 38 3.42 5.88 -1.87
CA ARG A 38 4.54 4.91 -1.82
C ARG A 38 5.01 4.69 -0.39
N GLU A 39 5.22 5.76 0.38
CA GLU A 39 5.61 5.68 1.78
C GLU A 39 4.56 4.90 2.61
N GLN A 40 3.29 5.22 2.42
CA GLN A 40 2.19 4.62 3.19
C GLN A 40 1.87 3.17 2.80
N SER A 41 2.46 2.62 1.73
CA SER A 41 2.29 1.20 1.40
C SER A 41 2.82 0.28 2.51
N MET A 42 3.81 0.74 3.29
CA MET A 42 4.34 0.01 4.45
C MET A 42 3.35 -0.10 5.60
N HIS A 43 2.38 0.81 5.69
CA HIS A 43 1.36 0.77 6.74
C HIS A 43 0.52 -0.51 6.64
N GLY A 44 0.20 -0.96 5.43
CA GLY A 44 -0.51 -2.22 5.20
C GLY A 44 0.28 -3.45 5.69
N LEU A 45 1.60 -3.44 5.52
CA LEU A 45 2.48 -4.48 6.05
C LEU A 45 2.49 -4.46 7.58
N LEU A 46 2.66 -3.29 8.20
CA LEU A 46 2.67 -3.12 9.66
C LEU A 46 1.38 -3.64 10.29
N LEU A 47 0.21 -3.22 9.77
CA LEU A 47 -1.08 -3.69 10.27
C LEU A 47 -1.24 -5.20 10.13
N THR A 48 -0.72 -5.79 9.05
CA THR A 48 -0.77 -7.24 8.84
C THR A 48 0.09 -7.99 9.85
N ILE A 49 1.30 -7.50 10.16
CA ILE A 49 2.20 -8.09 11.17
C ILE A 49 1.56 -8.00 12.57
N LEU A 50 0.97 -6.86 12.91
CA LEU A 50 0.25 -6.69 14.18
C LEU A 50 -0.94 -7.66 14.26
N GLY A 51 -1.73 -7.76 13.19
CA GLY A 51 -2.84 -8.71 13.10
C GLY A 51 -2.38 -10.16 13.32
N ALA A 52 -1.28 -10.56 12.71
CA ALA A 52 -0.70 -11.89 12.90
C ALA A 52 -0.23 -12.11 14.35
N SER A 53 0.34 -11.09 14.97
CA SER A 53 0.89 -11.15 16.33
C SER A 53 -0.19 -11.27 17.42
N PHE A 54 -1.39 -10.74 17.17
CA PHE A 54 -2.51 -10.76 18.12
C PHE A 54 -3.60 -11.79 17.81
N THR A 55 -3.48 -12.51 16.68
CA THR A 55 -4.42 -13.59 16.34
C THR A 55 -3.97 -14.90 16.97
N SER A 56 -4.92 -15.71 17.43
CA SER A 56 -4.62 -17.06 17.92
C SER A 56 -3.92 -17.90 16.84
N PRO A 57 -2.84 -18.63 17.18
CA PRO A 57 -2.14 -19.49 16.24
C PRO A 57 -3.04 -20.55 15.63
N GLY A 58 -2.83 -20.86 14.35
CA GLY A 58 -3.58 -21.91 13.66
C GLY A 58 -3.25 -21.99 12.18
N GLU A 59 -3.32 -23.20 11.60
CA GLU A 59 -2.90 -23.45 10.22
C GLU A 59 -3.61 -22.52 9.21
N ARG A 60 -4.93 -22.30 9.40
CA ARG A 60 -5.71 -21.38 8.56
C ARG A 60 -5.27 -19.92 8.72
N SER A 61 -5.08 -19.44 9.95
CA SER A 61 -4.67 -18.05 10.20
C SER A 61 -3.26 -17.80 9.69
N ASP A 62 -2.34 -18.74 9.90
CA ASP A 62 -0.95 -18.65 9.44
C ASP A 62 -0.87 -18.58 7.91
N GLN A 63 -1.63 -19.43 7.20
CA GLN A 63 -1.72 -19.40 5.74
C GLN A 63 -2.29 -18.07 5.23
N MET A 64 -3.33 -17.55 5.88
CA MET A 64 -3.92 -16.26 5.55
C MET A 64 -2.90 -15.13 5.72
N PHE A 65 -2.28 -15.00 6.90
CA PHE A 65 -1.32 -13.92 7.18
C PHE A 65 -0.09 -14.02 6.28
N ARG A 66 0.45 -15.21 6.04
CA ARG A 66 1.56 -15.40 5.09
C ARG A 66 1.22 -14.87 3.71
N THR A 67 0.02 -15.18 3.22
CA THR A 67 -0.45 -14.70 1.90
C THR A 67 -0.58 -13.19 1.86
N VAL A 68 -1.15 -12.57 2.91
CA VAL A 68 -1.32 -11.11 2.98
C VAL A 68 0.03 -10.40 3.10
N ILE A 69 0.94 -10.90 3.96
CA ILE A 69 2.30 -10.35 4.11
C ILE A 69 3.05 -10.37 2.78
N GLN A 70 3.00 -11.49 2.04
CA GLN A 70 3.64 -11.59 0.72
C GLN A 70 3.10 -10.56 -0.27
N ARG A 71 1.78 -10.34 -0.29
CA ARG A 71 1.14 -9.33 -1.16
C ARG A 71 1.53 -7.90 -0.77
N GLN A 72 1.57 -7.59 0.53
CA GLN A 72 1.98 -6.26 1.01
C GLN A 72 3.46 -5.98 0.74
N LEU A 73 4.34 -6.98 0.89
CA LEU A 73 5.75 -6.86 0.53
C LEU A 73 5.91 -6.62 -0.98
N GLN A 74 5.22 -7.38 -1.82
CA GLN A 74 5.28 -7.16 -3.27
C GLN A 74 4.79 -5.75 -3.65
N HIS A 75 3.75 -5.24 -2.97
CA HIS A 75 3.27 -3.87 -3.17
C HIS A 75 4.34 -2.83 -2.82
N CYS A 76 5.02 -2.99 -1.67
CA CYS A 76 6.12 -2.09 -1.27
C CYS A 76 7.30 -2.13 -2.26
N LEU A 77 7.62 -3.31 -2.80
CA LEU A 77 8.67 -3.46 -3.83
C LEU A 77 8.28 -2.79 -5.14
N ASP A 78 7.05 -2.99 -5.60
CA ASP A 78 6.56 -2.41 -6.85
C ASP A 78 6.52 -0.87 -6.79
N LEU A 79 6.31 -0.33 -5.59
CA LEU A 79 6.33 1.10 -5.31
C LEU A 79 7.70 1.63 -4.88
N ASP A 80 8.75 0.81 -4.83
CA ASP A 80 10.08 1.18 -4.33
C ASP A 80 9.99 1.97 -3.01
N ALA A 81 9.19 1.47 -2.06
CA ALA A 81 8.93 2.13 -0.79
C ALA A 81 10.17 2.13 0.12
N GLY A 82 11.15 1.26 -0.14
CA GLY A 82 12.39 1.18 0.63
C GLY A 82 13.17 2.49 0.70
N GLU A 83 12.97 3.40 -0.27
CA GLU A 83 13.59 4.73 -0.26
C GLU A 83 13.22 5.60 0.95
N PHE A 84 12.10 5.31 1.62
CA PHE A 84 11.59 6.10 2.77
C PHE A 84 12.09 5.60 4.13
N LEU A 85 12.85 4.51 4.19
CA LEU A 85 13.41 3.99 5.44
C LEU A 85 14.68 4.77 5.85
N PRO A 86 14.90 4.99 7.17
CA PRO A 86 16.07 5.70 7.69
C PRO A 86 17.38 4.89 7.58
#